data_AF-A0A0B0N101-F1
#
_entry.id   AF-A0A0B0N101-F1
#
_cell.length_a   1.000
_cell.length_b   1.000
_cell.length_c   1.000
_cell.angle_alpha   90.00
_cell.angle_beta   90.00
_cell.angle_gamma   90.00
#
_symmetry.space_group_name_H-M   'P 1'
#
loop_
_entity.id
_entity.type
_entity.pdbx_description
1 polymer ?
#
loop_
_entity_poly.entity_id
_entity_poly.type
_entity_poly.pdbx_seq_one_letter_code
_entity_poly.pdbx_strand_id
1 'polypeptide(L)'
;MLRYQWEDAVRFWNSKKREELLSGQKVGRLQLFDITHRKKDGFPMTTEAAEIMMQASTVEQIAQLKAEAASREVEVQRKYEELQLQLKAEAAARETEQSRKHDALQLQL
;
A
#
# COMPACT_ATOMS: atom_id res chain seq x y z
N MET A 1 -15.24 5.54 -6.84
CA MET A 1 -15.94 6.83 -6.59
C MET A 1 -15.48 7.58 -5.33
N LEU A 2 -14.89 6.92 -4.32
CA LEU A 2 -14.49 7.56 -3.04
C LEU A 2 -13.18 8.38 -3.06
N ARG A 3 -12.32 8.22 -4.08
CA ARG A 3 -11.13 9.06 -4.23
C ARG A 3 -11.47 10.54 -4.50
N TYR A 4 -12.63 10.83 -5.08
CA TYR A 4 -13.04 12.22 -5.33
C TYR A 4 -13.42 12.96 -4.04
N GLN A 5 -13.97 12.25 -3.04
CA GLN A 5 -14.43 12.86 -1.78
C GLN A 5 -13.29 13.42 -0.93
N TRP A 6 -12.13 12.75 -0.91
CA TRP A 6 -10.97 13.21 -0.13
C TRP A 6 -10.30 14.43 -0.79
N GLU A 7 -10.19 14.43 -2.11
CA GLU A 7 -9.70 15.57 -2.88
C GLU A 7 -10.65 16.76 -2.75
N ASP A 8 -11.96 16.53 -2.75
CA ASP A 8 -12.96 17.58 -2.52
C ASP A 8 -12.90 18.13 -1.09
N ALA A 9 -12.65 17.29 -0.08
CA ALA A 9 -12.47 17.74 1.30
C ALA A 9 -11.18 18.57 1.47
N VAL A 10 -10.09 18.15 0.83
CA VAL A 10 -8.82 18.90 0.81
C VAL A 10 -8.98 20.22 0.06
N ARG A 11 -9.67 20.22 -1.08
CA ARG A 11 -9.96 21.43 -1.87
C ARG A 11 -10.91 22.38 -1.15
N PHE A 12 -11.90 21.85 -0.41
CA PHE A 12 -12.80 22.61 0.43
C PHE A 12 -12.05 23.32 1.56
N TRP A 13 -11.13 22.62 2.23
CA TRP A 13 -10.29 23.20 3.27
C TRP A 13 -9.36 24.30 2.73
N ASN A 14 -8.80 24.10 1.53
CA ASN A 14 -7.93 25.08 0.88
C ASN A 14 -8.72 26.33 0.41
N SER A 15 -9.94 26.16 -0.12
CA SER A 15 -10.82 27.28 -0.49
C SER A 15 -11.30 28.07 0.72
N LYS A 16 -11.63 27.40 1.83
CA LYS A 16 -12.08 28.06 3.07
C LYS A 16 -10.98 28.94 3.68
N LYS A 17 -9.72 28.47 3.67
CA LYS A 17 -8.55 29.28 4.03
C LYS A 17 -8.34 30.49 3.11
N ARG A 18 -8.67 30.38 1.82
CA ARG A 18 -8.53 31.47 0.83
C ARG A 18 -9.64 32.52 0.94
N GLU A 19 -10.87 32.09 1.25
CA GLU A 19 -12.04 32.95 1.42
C GLU A 19 -12.02 33.70 2.76
N GLU A 20 -11.43 33.13 3.81
CA GLU A 20 -11.12 33.82 5.07
C GLU A 20 -10.14 34.99 4.86
N LEU A 21 -9.17 34.85 3.95
CA LEU A 21 -8.22 35.91 3.60
C LEU A 21 -8.81 37.00 2.69
N LEU A 22 -9.80 36.65 1.87
CA LEU A 22 -10.41 37.56 0.89
C LEU A 22 -11.66 38.29 1.41
N SER A 23 -12.38 37.71 2.36
CA SER A 23 -13.73 38.22 2.69
C SER A 23 -13.76 39.35 3.71
N GLY A 24 -12.72 39.58 4.53
CA GLY A 24 -12.50 40.78 5.36
C GLY A 24 -13.68 41.30 6.23
N GLN A 25 -14.82 40.62 6.27
CA GLN A 25 -16.12 41.19 6.64
C GLN A 25 -17.09 40.06 7.03
N LYS A 26 -16.82 39.34 8.13
CA LYS A 26 -17.84 38.48 8.78
C LYS A 26 -17.47 38.06 10.20
N VAL A 27 -17.15 39.05 11.02
CA VAL A 27 -16.52 38.90 12.34
C VAL A 27 -17.50 38.48 13.46
N GLY A 28 -18.82 38.44 13.27
CA GLY A 28 -19.76 38.19 14.40
C GLY A 28 -20.16 36.73 14.65
N ARG A 29 -20.77 36.07 13.66
CA ARG A 29 -21.38 34.73 13.84
C ARG A 29 -20.41 33.57 13.65
N LEU A 30 -19.47 33.73 12.72
CA LEU A 30 -18.43 32.71 12.52
C LEU A 30 -17.48 32.70 13.72
N GLN A 31 -17.15 33.88 14.28
CA GLN A 31 -16.41 33.96 15.54
C GLN A 31 -17.14 33.26 16.67
N LEU A 32 -18.45 33.46 16.83
CA LEU A 32 -19.17 32.79 17.92
C LEU A 32 -19.11 31.26 17.76
N PHE A 33 -19.26 30.74 16.54
CA PHE A 33 -19.12 29.32 16.23
C PHE A 33 -17.68 28.81 16.42
N ASP A 34 -16.67 29.56 16.00
CA ASP A 34 -15.26 29.22 16.23
C ASP A 34 -14.88 29.31 17.72
N ILE A 35 -15.45 30.23 18.50
CA ILE A 35 -15.20 30.40 19.93
C ILE A 35 -15.92 29.32 20.76
N THR A 36 -17.12 28.86 20.35
CA THR A 36 -17.80 27.74 21.03
C THR A 36 -17.32 26.37 20.58
N HIS A 37 -16.75 26.22 19.37
CA HIS A 37 -16.30 24.92 18.85
C HIS A 37 -14.77 24.73 18.77
N ARG A 38 -13.93 25.77 18.92
CA ARG A 38 -12.47 25.66 18.99
C ARG A 38 -11.94 26.08 20.36
N LYS A 39 -10.97 25.33 20.89
CA LYS A 39 -10.18 25.75 22.06
C LYS A 39 -9.33 26.98 21.70
N LYS A 40 -8.86 27.73 22.72
CA LYS A 40 -7.98 28.91 22.58
C LYS A 40 -6.72 28.68 21.74
N ASP A 41 -6.37 27.41 21.50
CA ASP A 41 -5.20 26.94 20.75
C ASP A 41 -5.47 26.87 19.23
N GLY A 42 -6.69 27.19 18.77
CA GLY A 42 -7.08 27.17 17.35
C GLY A 42 -7.48 25.79 16.82
N PHE A 43 -7.39 24.75 17.65
CA PHE A 43 -7.78 23.38 17.32
C PHE A 43 -9.27 23.14 17.65
N PRO A 44 -10.03 22.48 16.75
CA PRO A 44 -11.42 22.09 17.00
C PRO A 44 -11.50 21.04 18.12
N MET A 45 -12.59 21.03 18.89
CA MET A 45 -12.85 20.10 20.03
C MET A 45 -12.84 18.59 19.64
N THR A 46 -12.67 18.27 18.37
CA THR A 46 -12.69 16.91 17.81
C THR A 46 -11.29 16.40 17.43
N THR A 47 -10.22 16.91 18.04
CA THR A 47 -8.84 16.42 17.82
C THR A 47 -8.76 14.91 17.97
N GLU A 48 -9.48 14.35 18.95
CA GLU A 48 -9.60 12.91 19.17
C GLU A 48 -10.22 12.17 17.97
N ALA A 49 -11.30 12.72 17.39
CA ALA A 49 -11.91 12.12 16.19
C ALA A 49 -10.99 12.20 14.96
N ALA A 50 -10.24 13.30 14.80
CA ALA A 50 -9.26 13.44 13.73
C ALA A 50 -8.07 12.48 13.90
N GLU A 51 -7.62 12.29 15.15
CA GLU A 51 -6.55 11.35 15.49
C GLU A 51 -6.99 9.89 15.26
N ILE A 52 -8.22 9.53 15.67
CA ILE A 52 -8.81 8.20 15.41
C ILE A 52 -8.91 7.93 13.91
N MET A 53 -9.33 8.92 13.10
CA MET A 53 -9.40 8.75 11.64
C MET A 53 -8.02 8.59 11.00
N MET A 54 -7.02 9.34 11.46
CA MET A 54 -5.63 9.18 11.00
C MET A 54 -5.09 7.80 11.38
N GLN A 55 -5.32 7.35 12.62
CA GLN A 55 -4.91 6.03 13.09
C GLN A 55 -5.57 4.89 12.31
N ALA A 56 -6.86 5.02 11.99
CA ALA A 56 -7.56 4.01 11.18
C ALA A 56 -6.93 3.88 9.78
N SER A 57 -6.63 5.00 9.13
CA SER A 57 -5.98 5.02 7.81
C SER A 57 -4.54 4.48 7.83
N THR A 58 -3.77 4.78 8.90
CA THR A 58 -2.40 4.25 9.01
C THR A 58 -2.39 2.75 9.27
N VAL A 59 -3.32 2.22 10.08
CA VAL A 59 -3.45 0.78 10.30
C VAL A 59 -3.79 0.05 9.01
N GLU A 60 -4.68 0.61 8.18
CA GLU A 60 -5.02 0.02 6.87
C GLU A 60 -3.81 0.00 5.92
N GLN A 61 -3.03 1.09 5.86
CA GLN A 61 -1.80 1.15 5.05
C GLN A 61 -0.74 0.15 5.53
N ILE A 62 -0.56 0.01 6.85
CA ILE A 62 0.37 -0.97 7.44
C ILE A 62 -0.06 -2.39 7.07
N ALA A 63 -1.36 -2.69 7.10
CA ALA A 63 -1.87 -4.00 6.73
C ALA A 63 -1.60 -4.32 5.24
N GLN A 64 -1.84 -3.35 4.34
CA GLN A 64 -1.54 -3.51 2.91
C GLN A 64 -0.05 -3.75 2.66
N LEU A 65 0.83 -2.96 3.27
CA LEU A 65 2.28 -3.12 3.12
C LEU A 65 2.76 -4.49 3.62
N LYS A 66 2.22 -4.98 4.74
CA LYS A 66 2.54 -6.32 5.26
C LYS A 66 2.03 -7.43 4.34
N ALA A 67 0.82 -7.30 3.80
CA ALA A 67 0.28 -8.27 2.85
C ALA A 67 1.10 -8.30 1.56
N GLU A 68 1.53 -7.15 1.06
CA GLU A 68 2.39 -7.06 -0.12
C GLU A 68 3.78 -7.65 0.14
N ALA A 69 4.39 -7.37 1.29
CA ALA A 69 5.66 -7.97 1.69
C ALA A 69 5.57 -9.50 1.75
N ALA A 70 4.54 -10.04 2.40
CA ALA A 70 4.32 -11.48 2.47
C ALA A 70 4.08 -12.10 1.08
N SER A 71 3.35 -11.43 0.19
CA SER A 71 3.15 -11.88 -1.19
C SER A 71 4.48 -11.97 -1.94
N ARG A 72 5.33 -10.95 -1.82
CA ARG A 72 6.65 -10.92 -2.46
C ARG A 72 7.56 -12.03 -1.93
N GLU A 73 7.53 -12.31 -0.63
CA GLU A 73 8.28 -13.43 -0.03
C GLU A 73 7.85 -14.79 -0.60
N VAL A 74 6.53 -15.04 -0.69
CA VAL A 74 5.99 -16.28 -1.26
C VAL A 74 6.36 -16.44 -2.74
N GLU A 75 6.33 -15.36 -3.52
CA GLU A 75 6.74 -15.41 -4.93
C GLU A 75 8.23 -15.74 -5.09
N VAL A 76 9.10 -15.16 -4.27
CA VAL A 76 10.54 -15.46 -4.26
C VAL A 76 10.76 -16.93 -3.89
N GLN A 77 10.08 -17.42 -2.86
CA GLN A 77 10.17 -18.81 -2.43
C GLN A 77 9.74 -19.79 -3.54
N ARG A 78 8.62 -19.50 -4.22
CA ARG A 78 8.15 -20.31 -5.35
C ARG A 78 9.18 -20.36 -6.48
N LYS A 79 9.79 -19.21 -6.85
CA LYS A 79 10.83 -19.17 -7.88
C LYS A 79 12.06 -20.00 -7.50
N TYR A 80 12.43 -20.01 -6.22
CA TYR A 80 13.53 -20.83 -5.73
C TYR A 80 13.24 -22.33 -5.89
N GLU A 81 12.03 -22.77 -5.51
CA GLU A 81 11.60 -24.16 -5.66
C GLU A 81 11.51 -24.58 -7.12
N GLU A 82 11.02 -23.70 -7.99
CA GLU A 82 10.95 -23.94 -9.43
C GLU A 82 12.36 -24.13 -10.04
N LEU A 83 13.32 -23.26 -9.68
CA LEU A 83 14.71 -23.39 -10.12
C LEU A 83 15.35 -24.69 -9.62
N GLN A 84 15.09 -25.07 -8.36
CA GLN A 84 15.54 -26.35 -7.80
C GLN A 84 15.00 -27.55 -8.61
N LEU A 85 13.74 -27.50 -9.03
CA LEU A 85 13.13 -28.55 -9.84
C LEU A 85 13.72 -28.58 -11.25
N GLN A 86 13.94 -27.42 -11.89
CA GLN A 86 14.57 -27.36 -13.21
C GLN A 86 15.97 -27.99 -13.21
N LEU A 87 16.79 -27.65 -12.22
CA LEU A 87 18.13 -28.24 -12.06
C LEU A 87 18.10 -29.77 -11.93
N LYS A 88 17.15 -30.30 -11.15
CA LYS A 88 16.97 -31.75 -11.01
C LYS A 88 16.49 -32.42 -12.30
N ALA A 89 15.53 -31.80 -12.98
CA ALA A 89 15.01 -32.31 -14.25
C ALA A 89 16.10 -32.31 -15.34
N GLU A 90 16.93 -31.26 -15.39
CA GLU A 90 18.05 -31.16 -16.32
C GLU A 90 19.13 -32.21 -16.02
N ALA A 91 19.46 -32.43 -14.75
CA ALA A 91 20.40 -33.48 -14.36
C ALA A 91 19.89 -34.87 -14.79
N ALA A 92 18.62 -35.18 -14.52
CA ALA A 92 18.01 -36.44 -14.94
C ALA A 92 17.97 -36.60 -16.47
N ALA A 93 17.66 -35.53 -17.21
CA ALA A 93 17.69 -35.55 -18.67
C ALA A 93 19.10 -35.89 -19.20
N ARG A 94 20.14 -35.26 -18.64
CA ARG A 94 21.54 -35.53 -19.03
C ARG A 94 21.95 -36.97 -18.72
N GLU A 95 21.56 -37.51 -17.57
CA GLU A 95 21.82 -38.93 -17.24
C GLU A 95 21.15 -39.87 -18.25
N THR A 96 19.85 -39.66 -18.56
CA THR A 96 19.15 -40.54 -19.52
C THR A 96 19.76 -40.48 -20.91
N GLU A 97 20.26 -39.31 -21.33
CA GLU A 97 20.93 -39.16 -22.62
C GLU A 97 22.31 -39.84 -22.62
N GLN A 98 23.03 -39.79 -21.50
CA GLN A 98 24.30 -40.49 -21.32
C GLN A 98 24.10 -42.02 -21.35
N SER A 99 23.10 -42.55 -20.65
CA SER A 99 22.76 -43.98 -20.70
C SER A 99 22.38 -44.41 -22.12
N ARG A 100 21.56 -43.64 -22.83
CA ARG A 100 21.21 -43.92 -24.23
C ARG A 100 22.44 -43.98 -25.15
N LYS A 101 23.41 -43.08 -24.97
CA LYS A 101 24.67 -43.10 -25.73
C LYS A 101 25.51 -44.32 -25.41
N HIS A 102 25.58 -44.71 -24.13
CA HIS A 102 26.28 -45.91 -23.70
C HIS A 102 25.65 -47.19 -24.30
N ASP A 103 24.33 -47.33 -24.23
CA ASP A 103 23.61 -48.50 -24.77
C ASP A 103 23.73 -48.58 -26.30
N ALA A 104 23.68 -47.43 -26.99
CA ALA A 104 23.86 -47.37 -28.44
C ALA A 104 25.27 -47.81 -28.89
N LEU A 105 26.31 -47.47 -28.11
CA LEU A 105 27.67 -47.92 -28.37
C LEU A 105 27.84 -49.42 -28.11
N GLN A 106 27.16 -49.99 -27.11
CA GLN A 106 27.17 -51.43 -26.86
C GLN A 106 26.53 -52.25 -27.99
N LEU A 107 25.54 -51.71 -28.70
CA LEU A 107 24.90 -52.38 -29.84
C LEU A 107 25.71 -52.31 -31.14
N GLN A 108 26.79 -51.51 -31.20
CA GLN A 108 27.64 -51.36 -32.38
C GLN A 108 28.91 -52.23 -32.37
N LEU A 109 29.16 -52.97 -31.27
CA LEU A 109 30.27 -53.92 -31.09
C LEU A 109 29.77 -55.37 -31.18
#